data_AF-A0A9D6FHM4-F1
#
_entry.id   AF-A0A9D6FHM4-F1
#
_cell.length_a   1.000
_cell.length_b   1.000
_cell.length_c   1.000
_cell.angle_alpha   90.00
_cell.angle_beta   90.00
_cell.angle_gamma   90.00
#
_symmetry.space_group_name_H-M   'P 1'
#
loop_
_entity.id
_entity.type
_entity.pdbx_description
1 polymer ?
#
loop_
_entity_poly.entity_id
_entity_poly.type
_entity_poly.pdbx_seq_one_letter_code
_entity_poly.pdbx_strand_id
1 'polypeptide(L)'
;MRMSVPGAVYTKSISLPSVSSLGSNAALSFNYRSDTAAPSRFIEVIHSFRGTPSGITDWRYELEINRQRKDTTFIPETGETRLLYFWNGDNGLAEISPTGLYTSTATSMAHAPGYYALTATWGGMPTELTSVPSGEMDEKRRVISGDLPLVNGVASPFGAGWHLAGLRQLWPQPDGKVMMVEGGETSMIYYPRLNYAR
;
A
#
# COMPACT_ATOMS: atom_id res chain seq x y z
N MET A 1 0.85 -8.70 -1.03
CA MET A 1 0.75 -7.56 -0.11
C MET A 1 -0.54 -7.73 0.66
N ARG A 2 -0.47 -7.81 1.99
CA ARG A 2 -1.66 -7.72 2.83
C ARG A 2 -1.63 -6.33 3.45
N MET A 3 -2.79 -5.68 3.52
CA MET A 3 -2.91 -4.39 4.17
C MET A 3 -3.71 -4.65 5.43
N SER A 4 -3.05 -4.59 6.57
CA SER A 4 -3.70 -4.67 7.88
C SER A 4 -3.58 -3.33 8.56
N VAL A 5 -4.54 -2.97 9.41
CA VAL A 5 -4.44 -1.84 10.34
C VAL A 5 -4.06 -2.39 11.73
N PRO A 6 -2.79 -2.62 12.05
CA PRO A 6 -2.36 -2.99 13.39
C PRO A 6 -2.32 -1.73 14.26
N GLY A 7 -3.44 -1.47 14.93
CA GLY A 7 -3.53 -0.44 15.95
C GLY A 7 -4.90 -0.52 16.59
N ALA A 8 -4.97 -0.38 17.92
CA ALA A 8 -6.25 -0.20 18.58
C ALA A 8 -6.83 1.15 18.08
N VAL A 9 -7.83 1.08 17.20
CA VAL A 9 -8.58 2.27 16.80
C VAL A 9 -9.57 2.56 17.91
N TYR A 10 -9.41 3.71 18.56
CA TYR A 10 -10.42 4.18 19.50
C TYR A 10 -11.58 4.77 18.70
N THR A 11 -12.78 4.25 18.95
CA THR A 11 -14.01 4.72 18.33
C THR A 11 -15.01 5.16 19.38
N LYS A 12 -15.81 6.17 19.06
CA LYS A 12 -16.96 6.60 19.87
C LYS A 12 -18.09 6.98 18.93
N SER A 13 -19.33 6.63 19.28
CA SER A 13 -20.49 7.00 18.49
C SER A 13 -21.52 7.74 19.34
N ILE A 14 -22.15 8.76 18.75
CA ILE A 14 -23.25 9.53 19.33
C ILE A 14 -24.39 9.51 18.32
N SER A 15 -25.50 8.87 18.69
CA SER A 15 -26.69 8.84 17.83
C SER A 15 -27.30 10.24 17.68
N LEU A 16 -27.76 10.53 16.47
CA LEU A 16 -28.48 11.76 16.14
C LEU A 16 -29.95 11.43 15.84
N PRO A 17 -30.84 12.43 15.90
CA PRO A 17 -32.19 12.28 15.37
C PRO A 17 -32.16 11.83 13.91
N SER A 18 -33.04 10.90 13.54
CA SER A 18 -33.17 10.44 12.15
C SER A 18 -33.69 11.56 11.25
N VAL A 19 -33.20 11.60 10.01
CA VAL A 19 -33.67 12.56 9.00
C VAL A 19 -34.41 11.80 7.90
N SER A 20 -35.57 12.32 7.50
CA SER A 20 -36.32 11.82 6.36
C SER A 20 -36.09 12.72 5.15
N SER A 21 -35.70 12.13 4.02
CA SER A 21 -35.52 12.83 2.76
C SER A 21 -35.93 11.94 1.60
N LEU A 22 -36.71 12.49 0.64
CA LEU A 22 -37.18 11.77 -0.55
C LEU A 22 -37.86 10.42 -0.25
N GLY A 23 -38.58 10.32 0.87
CA GLY A 23 -39.26 9.10 1.31
C GLY A 23 -38.34 8.04 1.93
N SER A 24 -37.05 8.34 2.09
CA SER A 24 -36.08 7.50 2.80
C SER A 24 -35.80 8.07 4.19
N ASN A 25 -35.74 7.19 5.20
CA ASN A 25 -35.30 7.54 6.54
C ASN A 25 -33.84 7.13 6.72
N ALA A 26 -32.99 8.09 7.05
CA ALA A 26 -31.59 7.85 7.38
C ALA A 26 -31.38 7.99 8.89
N ALA A 27 -30.86 6.93 9.51
CA ALA A 27 -30.31 7.00 10.85
C ALA A 27 -28.93 7.65 10.77
N LEU A 28 -28.73 8.73 11.52
CA LEU A 28 -27.47 9.48 11.54
C LEU A 28 -26.77 9.29 12.88
N SER A 29 -25.43 9.33 12.86
CA SER A 29 -24.63 9.38 14.08
C SER A 29 -23.35 10.18 13.86
N PHE A 30 -22.82 10.79 14.91
CA PHE A 30 -21.44 11.25 14.92
C PHE A 30 -20.53 10.12 15.37
N ASN A 31 -19.57 9.76 14.52
CA ASN A 31 -18.58 8.73 14.80
C ASN A 31 -17.20 9.38 14.93
N TYR A 32 -16.60 9.26 16.11
CA TYR A 32 -15.19 9.56 16.32
C TYR A 32 -14.35 8.35 15.95
N ARG A 33 -13.21 8.60 15.30
CA ARG A 33 -12.16 7.60 15.11
C ARG A 33 -10.76 8.21 15.23
N SER A 34 -9.93 7.62 16.10
CA SER A 34 -8.56 8.08 16.31
C SER A 34 -7.66 7.95 15.07
N ASP A 35 -7.89 6.92 14.24
CA ASP A 35 -7.14 6.64 13.02
C ASP A 35 -7.42 7.62 11.87
N THR A 36 -8.38 8.52 12.02
CA THR A 36 -8.65 9.63 11.10
C THR A 36 -8.29 10.98 11.71
N ALA A 37 -8.28 11.09 13.04
CA ALA A 37 -7.76 12.25 13.76
C ALA A 37 -6.23 12.34 13.67
N ALA A 38 -5.56 11.19 13.60
CA ALA A 38 -4.13 11.04 13.32
C ALA A 38 -3.96 10.00 12.18
N PRO A 39 -4.18 10.41 10.92
CA PRO A 39 -4.27 9.50 9.79
C PRO A 39 -2.95 8.75 9.58
N SER A 40 -3.02 7.42 9.58
CA SER A 40 -1.87 6.56 9.36
C SER A 40 -2.28 5.21 8.79
N ARG A 41 -1.33 4.52 8.14
CA ARG A 41 -1.52 3.20 7.54
C ARG A 41 -0.28 2.35 7.70
N PHE A 42 -0.53 1.05 7.86
CA PHE A 42 0.53 0.07 7.77
C PHE A 42 0.52 -0.60 6.41
N ILE A 43 1.72 -0.80 5.91
CA ILE A 43 1.98 -1.42 4.63
C ILE A 43 2.77 -2.68 4.95
N GLU A 44 2.14 -3.84 4.80
CA GLU A 44 2.76 -5.14 5.05
C GLU A 44 3.10 -5.83 3.73
N VAL A 45 4.38 -6.15 3.57
CA VAL A 45 4.86 -7.01 2.51
C VAL A 45 5.44 -8.27 3.09
N ILE A 46 4.80 -9.37 2.72
CA ILE A 46 5.16 -10.72 3.13
C ILE A 46 5.90 -11.37 1.96
N HIS A 47 7.10 -11.87 2.24
CA HIS A 47 7.83 -12.77 1.36
C HIS A 47 8.00 -14.11 2.06
N SER A 48 7.88 -15.20 1.31
CA SER A 48 8.02 -16.55 1.84
C SER A 48 8.97 -17.36 0.97
N PHE A 49 9.99 -17.93 1.58
CA PHE A 49 10.95 -18.80 0.91
C PHE A 49 10.65 -20.26 1.25
N ARG A 50 10.44 -21.08 0.21
CA ARG A 50 10.33 -22.54 0.37
C ARG A 50 11.75 -23.12 0.31
N GLY A 51 12.41 -23.20 1.46
CA GLY A 51 13.79 -23.65 1.61
C GLY A 51 14.79 -22.49 1.67
N THR A 52 16.05 -22.80 2.02
CA THR A 52 17.11 -21.79 2.13
C THR A 52 17.37 -21.20 0.75
N PRO A 53 17.23 -19.88 0.57
CA PRO A 53 17.56 -19.24 -0.70
C PRO A 53 19.06 -19.42 -0.98
N SER A 54 19.41 -20.32 -1.90
CA SER A 54 20.79 -20.56 -2.29
C SER A 54 21.22 -19.59 -3.39
N GLY A 55 22.48 -19.15 -3.33
CA GLY A 55 23.04 -18.25 -4.33
C GLY A 55 22.53 -16.81 -4.26
N ILE A 56 21.77 -16.43 -3.22
CA ILE A 56 21.39 -15.04 -2.97
C ILE A 56 22.32 -14.46 -1.91
N THR A 57 22.98 -13.35 -2.22
CA THR A 57 23.86 -12.63 -1.29
C THR A 57 23.04 -11.78 -0.33
N ASP A 58 22.08 -11.03 -0.88
CA ASP A 58 21.19 -10.18 -0.12
C ASP A 58 19.87 -9.97 -0.87
N TRP A 59 18.87 -9.51 -0.13
CA TRP A 59 17.57 -9.14 -0.65
C TRP A 59 17.29 -7.69 -0.31
N ARG A 60 17.12 -6.86 -1.33
CA ARG A 60 16.75 -5.45 -1.19
C ARG A 60 15.24 -5.30 -1.39
N TYR A 61 14.63 -4.54 -0.50
CA TYR A 61 13.24 -4.16 -0.58
C TYR A 61 13.14 -2.64 -0.61
N GLU A 62 12.33 -2.14 -1.51
CA GLU A 62 12.06 -0.72 -1.69
C GLU A 62 10.55 -0.48 -1.73
N LEU A 63 10.09 0.44 -0.90
CA LEU A 63 8.73 0.91 -0.87
C LEU A 63 8.69 2.38 -1.28
N GLU A 64 7.88 2.67 -2.28
CA GLU A 64 7.51 4.01 -2.65
C GLU A 64 6.04 4.25 -2.30
N ILE A 65 5.77 5.33 -1.59
CA ILE A 65 4.40 5.81 -1.36
C ILE A 65 4.41 7.32 -1.24
N ASN A 66 3.50 7.99 -1.95
CA ASN A 66 3.27 9.42 -1.84
C ASN A 66 4.58 10.26 -1.92
N ARG A 67 5.43 9.94 -2.90
CA ARG A 67 6.77 10.54 -3.13
C ARG A 67 7.82 10.26 -2.05
N GLN A 68 7.50 9.48 -1.04
CA GLN A 68 8.47 8.95 -0.09
C GLN A 68 9.02 7.63 -0.60
N ARG A 69 10.33 7.43 -0.44
CA ARG A 69 11.01 6.16 -0.70
C ARG A 69 11.64 5.65 0.59
N LYS A 70 11.47 4.37 0.85
CA LYS A 70 12.08 3.64 1.96
C LYS A 70 12.68 2.35 1.44
N ASP A 71 13.92 2.08 1.79
CA ASP A 71 14.58 0.84 1.42
C ASP A 71 15.21 0.15 2.62
N THR A 72 15.32 -1.17 2.49
CA THR A 72 15.99 -2.02 3.46
C THR A 72 16.63 -3.20 2.74
N THR A 73 17.75 -3.66 3.26
CA THR A 73 18.45 -4.84 2.78
C THR A 73 18.56 -5.83 3.92
N PHE A 74 18.28 -7.09 3.63
CA PHE A 74 18.37 -8.18 4.60
C PHE A 74 18.91 -9.44 3.92
N ILE A 75 19.49 -10.33 4.72
CA ILE A 75 19.86 -11.66 4.27
C ILE A 75 18.60 -12.53 4.40
N PRO A 76 18.09 -13.12 3.30
CA PRO A 76 16.86 -13.88 3.36
C PRO A 76 17.07 -15.22 4.07
N GLU A 77 16.18 -15.54 5.01
CA GLU A 77 16.17 -16.82 5.72
C GLU A 77 15.03 -17.71 5.23
N THR A 78 15.11 -19.01 5.52
CA THR A 78 14.02 -19.94 5.24
C THR A 78 12.78 -19.54 6.04
N GLY A 79 11.62 -19.52 5.38
CA GLY A 79 10.34 -19.20 6.01
C GLY A 79 9.79 -17.85 5.57
N GLU A 80 9.01 -17.21 6.45
CA GLU A 80 8.29 -15.98 6.16
C GLU A 80 9.04 -14.76 6.70
N THR A 81 9.36 -13.83 5.80
CA THR A 81 9.85 -12.50 6.15
C THR A 81 8.71 -11.50 6.00
N ARG A 82 8.43 -10.75 7.06
CA ARG A 82 7.45 -9.67 7.07
C ARG A 82 8.14 -8.33 7.17
N LEU A 83 7.87 -7.47 6.19
CA LEU A 83 8.27 -6.08 6.21
C LEU A 83 7.04 -5.24 6.50
N LEU A 84 7.08 -4.52 7.62
CA LEU A 84 6.02 -3.64 8.06
C LEU A 84 6.52 -2.21 8.01
N TYR A 85 5.88 -1.37 7.19
CA TYR A 85 6.13 0.06 7.18
C TYR A 85 4.93 0.80 7.76
N PHE A 86 5.19 1.69 8.71
CA PHE A 86 4.21 2.63 9.24
C PHE A 86 4.30 3.94 8.47
N TRP A 87 3.29 4.21 7.64
CA TRP A 87 3.12 5.49 6.97
C TRP A 87 2.20 6.37 7.82
N ASN A 88 2.69 7.53 8.21
CA ASN A 88 1.98 8.54 9.01
C ASN A 88 1.03 9.43 8.16
N GLY A 89 0.74 9.05 6.92
CA GLY A 89 -0.19 9.78 6.06
C GLY A 89 0.36 11.07 5.46
N ASP A 90 1.65 11.40 5.61
CA ASP A 90 2.23 12.64 5.07
C ASP A 90 2.75 12.52 3.62
N ASN A 91 3.01 13.66 2.98
CA ASN A 91 3.46 13.80 1.59
C ASN A 91 4.99 13.89 1.38
N GLY A 92 5.77 13.54 2.40
CA GLY A 92 7.23 13.67 2.42
C GLY A 92 7.71 15.07 2.81
N LEU A 93 6.82 16.06 2.87
CA LEU A 93 7.10 17.43 3.35
C LEU A 93 6.54 17.68 4.76
N ALA A 94 6.23 16.61 5.50
CA ALA A 94 5.57 16.64 6.80
C ALA A 94 4.16 17.27 6.79
N GLU A 95 3.53 17.41 5.63
CA GLU A 95 2.13 17.82 5.51
C GLU A 95 1.23 16.59 5.41
N ILE A 96 0.18 16.54 6.22
CA ILE A 96 -0.79 15.43 6.18
C ILE A 96 -1.53 15.45 4.84
N SER A 97 -1.55 14.32 4.17
CA SER A 97 -2.15 14.18 2.86
C SER A 97 -3.68 14.21 2.95
N PRO A 98 -4.38 14.72 1.92
CA PRO A 98 -5.84 14.75 1.91
C PRO A 98 -6.46 13.35 1.90
N THR A 99 -7.76 13.26 2.18
CA THR A 99 -8.53 12.03 1.99
C THR A 99 -8.45 11.57 0.53
N GLY A 100 -8.08 10.32 0.30
CA GLY A 100 -7.93 9.78 -1.06
C GLY A 100 -7.32 8.39 -1.13
N LEU A 101 -7.08 7.91 -2.35
CA LEU A 101 -6.37 6.67 -2.64
C LEU A 101 -4.93 6.97 -3.03
N TYR A 102 -3.99 6.34 -2.35
CA TYR A 102 -2.56 6.49 -2.60
C TYR A 102 -2.00 5.19 -3.15
N THR A 103 -1.26 5.25 -4.25
CA THR A 103 -0.58 4.07 -4.75
C THR A 103 0.70 3.84 -3.94
N SER A 104 0.80 2.65 -3.36
CA SER A 104 2.05 2.12 -2.80
C SER A 104 2.68 1.16 -3.81
N THR A 105 3.96 1.30 -4.08
CA THR A 105 4.73 0.42 -4.95
C THR A 105 5.88 -0.21 -4.17
N ALA A 106 5.90 -1.53 -4.16
CA ALA A 106 6.88 -2.36 -3.49
C ALA A 106 7.74 -3.06 -4.54
N THR A 107 9.05 -2.77 -4.55
CA THR A 107 10.04 -3.44 -5.39
C THR A 107 10.89 -4.36 -4.52
N SER A 108 10.90 -5.66 -4.80
CA SER A 108 11.86 -6.60 -4.25
C SER A 108 12.92 -6.98 -5.28
N MET A 109 14.17 -6.99 -4.84
CA MET A 109 15.34 -7.30 -5.65
C MET A 109 16.16 -8.36 -4.91
N ALA A 110 16.38 -9.50 -5.56
CA ALA A 110 17.29 -10.52 -5.08
C ALA A 110 18.62 -10.37 -5.81
N HIS A 111 19.71 -10.18 -5.06
CA HIS A 111 21.04 -10.10 -5.65
C HIS A 111 21.76 -11.44 -5.50
N ALA A 112 22.29 -11.93 -6.61
CA ALA A 112 23.11 -13.12 -6.69
C ALA A 112 24.46 -12.78 -7.34
N PRO A 113 25.56 -13.49 -7.02
CA PRO A 113 26.79 -13.33 -7.78
C PRO A 113 26.55 -13.77 -9.22
N GLY A 114 26.94 -12.92 -10.17
CA GLY A 114 27.00 -13.29 -11.58
C GLY A 114 28.23 -14.15 -11.87
N TYR A 115 28.20 -14.90 -12.98
CA TYR A 115 29.31 -15.72 -13.45
C TYR A 115 29.51 -15.49 -14.95
N TYR A 116 30.76 -15.51 -15.42
CA TYR A 116 31.01 -15.47 -16.86
C TYR A 116 30.45 -16.74 -17.53
N ALA A 117 30.05 -16.63 -18.80
CA ALA A 117 29.59 -17.75 -19.59
C ALA A 117 30.48 -18.00 -20.80
N LEU A 118 30.61 -19.26 -21.19
CA LEU A 118 31.23 -19.66 -22.44
C LEU A 118 30.23 -19.45 -23.59
N THR A 119 30.75 -19.07 -24.75
CA THR A 119 29.99 -18.96 -25.99
C THR A 119 30.82 -19.52 -27.15
N ALA A 120 30.17 -20.17 -28.10
CA ALA A 120 30.84 -20.78 -29.25
C ALA A 120 31.33 -19.75 -30.28
N THR A 121 30.74 -18.55 -30.27
CA THR A 121 31.06 -17.46 -31.20
C THR A 121 30.98 -16.12 -30.48
N TRP A 122 31.72 -15.13 -30.98
CA TRP A 122 31.65 -13.77 -30.44
C TRP A 122 30.22 -13.22 -30.56
N GLY A 123 29.64 -12.80 -29.42
CA GLY A 123 28.25 -12.32 -29.35
C GLY A 123 27.16 -13.41 -29.44
N GLY A 124 27.53 -14.69 -29.46
CA GLY A 124 26.60 -15.82 -29.50
C GLY A 124 25.95 -16.11 -28.14
N MET A 125 24.87 -16.89 -28.15
CA MET A 125 24.16 -17.31 -26.93
C MET A 125 25.09 -18.11 -25.99
N PRO A 126 24.99 -17.91 -24.66
CA PRO A 126 25.71 -18.71 -23.67
C PRO A 126 25.48 -20.22 -23.85
N THR A 127 26.54 -21.01 -23.85
CA THR A 127 26.48 -22.48 -23.92
C THR A 127 26.72 -23.15 -22.58
N GLU A 128 27.51 -22.52 -21.70
CA GLU A 128 27.88 -23.04 -20.38
C GLU A 128 28.25 -21.89 -19.43
N LEU A 129 28.02 -22.05 -18.12
CA LEU A 129 28.48 -21.10 -17.11
C LEU A 129 29.89 -21.50 -16.63
N THR A 130 30.76 -20.51 -16.48
CA THR A 130 32.07 -20.70 -15.83
C THR A 130 31.93 -20.63 -14.31
N SER A 131 32.92 -21.12 -13.58
CA SER A 131 33.03 -20.93 -12.12
C SER A 131 33.69 -19.59 -11.73
N VAL A 132 34.00 -18.73 -12.70
CA VAL A 132 34.63 -17.43 -12.45
C VAL A 132 33.52 -16.40 -12.19
N PRO A 133 33.44 -15.82 -10.99
CA PRO A 133 32.44 -14.80 -10.69
C PRO A 133 32.70 -13.56 -11.55
N SER A 134 31.65 -12.96 -12.08
CA SER A 134 31.73 -11.62 -12.64
C SER A 134 31.79 -10.60 -11.50
N GLY A 135 32.35 -9.42 -11.77
CA GLY A 135 32.23 -8.28 -10.86
C GLY A 135 30.82 -7.68 -10.80
N GLU A 136 29.88 -8.22 -11.59
CA GLU A 136 28.50 -7.76 -11.72
C GLU A 136 27.57 -8.70 -10.94
N MET A 137 26.58 -8.14 -10.26
CA MET A 137 25.56 -8.95 -9.60
C MET A 137 24.44 -9.27 -10.59
N ASP A 138 23.95 -10.50 -10.56
CA ASP A 138 22.67 -10.83 -11.17
C ASP A 138 21.54 -10.34 -10.26
N GLU A 139 20.53 -9.69 -10.85
CA GLU A 139 19.40 -9.10 -10.12
C GLU A 139 18.09 -9.72 -10.62
N LYS A 140 17.34 -10.31 -9.68
CA LYS A 140 15.95 -10.69 -9.94
C LYS A 140 15.02 -9.70 -9.27
N ARG A 141 14.32 -8.92 -10.11
CA ARG A 141 13.39 -7.88 -9.67
C ARG A 141 11.94 -8.33 -9.75
N ARG A 142 11.16 -7.99 -8.73
CA ARG A 142 9.71 -8.11 -8.70
C ARG A 142 9.08 -6.81 -8.20
N VAL A 143 8.06 -6.34 -8.88
CA VAL A 143 7.29 -5.14 -8.50
C VAL A 143 5.86 -5.53 -8.16
N ILE A 144 5.34 -4.99 -7.07
CA ILE A 144 3.96 -5.16 -6.62
C ILE A 144 3.42 -3.77 -6.26
N SER A 145 2.28 -3.39 -6.82
CA SER A 145 1.60 -2.14 -6.47
C SER A 145 0.23 -2.40 -5.87
N GLY A 146 -0.26 -1.46 -5.06
CA GLY A 146 -1.58 -1.54 -4.43
C GLY A 146 -2.12 -0.16 -4.08
N ASP A 147 -3.45 -0.05 -4.04
CA ASP A 147 -4.16 1.14 -3.61
C ASP A 147 -4.27 1.16 -2.08
N LEU A 148 -3.88 2.28 -1.46
CA LEU A 148 -3.91 2.48 -0.03
C LEU A 148 -4.85 3.65 0.31
N PRO A 149 -6.05 3.38 0.85
CA PRO A 149 -6.98 4.43 1.20
C PRO A 149 -6.53 5.18 2.45
N LEU A 150 -6.57 6.50 2.44
CA LEU A 150 -6.35 7.36 3.60
C LEU A 150 -7.61 8.21 3.82
N VAL A 151 -8.16 8.17 5.03
CA VAL A 151 -9.23 9.07 5.46
C VAL A 151 -8.62 10.08 6.43
N ASN A 152 -8.48 11.32 5.98
CA ASN A 152 -7.98 12.43 6.77
C ASN A 152 -9.15 13.19 7.40
N GLY A 153 -9.30 13.02 8.71
CA GLY A 153 -10.29 13.72 9.53
C GLY A 153 -9.71 14.84 10.39
N VAL A 154 -8.45 15.25 10.17
CA VAL A 154 -7.76 16.25 11.00
C VAL A 154 -8.50 17.59 10.99
N ALA A 155 -8.92 18.04 9.81
CA ALA A 155 -9.64 19.29 9.60
C ALA A 155 -11.17 19.11 9.47
N SER A 156 -11.74 18.07 10.09
CA SER A 156 -13.18 17.83 10.03
C SER A 156 -13.96 19.00 10.65
N PRO A 157 -15.08 19.44 10.03
CA PRO A 157 -15.92 20.51 10.58
C PRO A 157 -16.59 20.14 11.91
N PHE A 158 -16.60 18.84 12.28
CA PHE A 158 -17.16 18.34 13.54
C PHE A 158 -16.09 18.17 14.64
N GLY A 159 -14.84 18.58 14.36
CA GLY A 159 -13.67 18.34 15.21
C GLY A 159 -12.83 17.16 14.71
N ALA A 160 -11.53 17.20 14.98
CA ALA A 160 -10.58 16.22 14.49
C ALA A 160 -11.03 14.77 14.78
N GLY A 161 -11.11 13.95 13.74
CA GLY A 161 -11.52 12.55 13.83
C GLY A 161 -13.02 12.29 13.98
N TRP A 162 -13.87 13.32 14.07
CA TRP A 162 -15.32 13.18 14.08
C TRP A 162 -15.90 13.21 12.67
N HIS A 163 -16.82 12.29 12.38
CA HIS A 163 -17.47 12.14 11.08
C HIS A 163 -18.97 11.97 11.25
N LEU A 164 -19.74 12.45 10.28
CA LEU A 164 -21.16 12.14 10.18
C LEU A 164 -21.33 10.80 9.46
N ALA A 165 -21.88 9.82 10.16
CA ALA A 165 -22.25 8.51 9.63
C ALA A 165 -23.74 8.46 9.25
N GLY A 166 -24.09 7.47 8.42
CA GLY A 166 -25.42 7.37 7.80
C GLY A 166 -25.52 8.12 6.46
N LEU A 167 -24.46 8.83 6.05
CA LEU A 167 -24.30 9.41 4.72
C LEU A 167 -23.00 8.90 4.08
N ARG A 168 -23.09 8.52 2.81
CA ARG A 168 -21.93 8.09 2.01
C ARG A 168 -21.32 9.28 1.31
N GLN A 169 -20.02 9.45 1.49
CA GLN A 169 -19.22 10.45 0.79
C GLN A 169 -18.43 9.76 -0.32
N LEU A 170 -18.44 10.37 -1.51
CA LEU A 170 -17.67 9.90 -2.65
C LEU A 170 -16.46 10.80 -2.84
N TRP A 171 -15.31 10.18 -3.03
CA TRP A 171 -14.03 10.83 -3.26
C TRP A 171 -13.48 10.35 -4.60
N PRO A 172 -13.83 11.04 -5.71
CA PRO A 172 -13.28 10.75 -7.03
C PRO A 172 -11.76 10.93 -7.02
N GLN A 173 -11.06 10.02 -7.69
CA GLN A 173 -9.62 10.03 -7.82
C GLN A 173 -9.20 10.42 -9.25
N PRO A 174 -8.00 11.00 -9.44
CA PRO A 174 -7.52 11.39 -10.77
C PRO A 174 -7.44 10.25 -11.79
N ASP A 175 -7.27 9.00 -11.32
CA ASP A 175 -7.20 7.79 -12.14
C ASP A 175 -8.58 7.21 -12.49
N GLY A 176 -9.66 7.92 -12.14
CA GLY A 176 -11.04 7.51 -12.37
C GLY A 176 -11.62 6.60 -11.29
N LYS A 177 -10.83 6.11 -10.33
CA LYS A 177 -11.37 5.36 -9.20
C LYS A 177 -12.22 6.26 -8.31
N VAL A 178 -13.14 5.67 -7.56
CA VAL A 178 -13.91 6.41 -6.55
C VAL A 178 -13.75 5.70 -5.21
N MET A 179 -13.25 6.42 -4.21
CA MET A 179 -13.26 5.96 -2.83
C MET A 179 -14.57 6.37 -2.16
N MET A 180 -15.26 5.42 -1.55
CA MET A 180 -16.44 5.69 -0.73
C MET A 180 -16.06 5.66 0.74
N VAL A 181 -16.47 6.71 1.46
CA VAL A 181 -16.25 6.86 2.90
C VAL A 181 -17.60 7.01 3.60
N GLU A 182 -17.79 6.28 4.69
CA GLU A 182 -18.98 6.37 5.53
C GLU A 182 -18.54 6.35 7.00
N GLY A 183 -18.94 7.36 7.78
CA GLY A 183 -18.58 7.42 9.20
C GLY A 183 -17.08 7.42 9.51
N GLY A 184 -16.25 7.93 8.59
CA GLY A 184 -14.79 7.97 8.72
C GLY A 184 -14.08 6.67 8.32
N GLU A 185 -14.81 5.64 7.89
CA GLU A 185 -14.24 4.40 7.37
C GLU A 185 -14.30 4.38 5.84
N THR A 186 -13.27 3.82 5.21
CA THR A 186 -13.36 3.46 3.79
C THR A 186 -14.25 2.23 3.67
N SER A 187 -15.38 2.39 2.97
CA SER A 187 -16.37 1.32 2.82
C SER A 187 -16.21 0.55 1.50
N MET A 188 -15.72 1.19 0.43
CA MET A 188 -15.53 0.56 -0.87
C MET A 188 -14.59 1.37 -1.79
N ILE A 189 -13.87 0.69 -2.67
CA ILE A 189 -13.21 1.31 -3.83
C ILE A 189 -13.95 0.86 -5.09
N TYR A 190 -14.48 1.82 -5.84
CA TYR A 190 -15.15 1.57 -7.10
C TYR A 190 -14.18 1.81 -8.27
N TYR A 191 -14.13 0.82 -9.15
CA TYR A 191 -13.44 0.90 -10.43
C TYR A 191 -14.51 1.06 -11.50
N PRO A 192 -14.72 2.25 -12.08
CA PRO A 192 -15.65 2.37 -13.19
C PRO A 192 -15.20 1.45 -14.31
N ARG A 193 -16.00 0.42 -14.57
CA ARG A 193 -15.88 -0.29 -15.84
C ARG A 193 -16.35 0.68 -16.91
N LEU A 194 -15.48 1.00 -17.86
CA LEU A 194 -15.91 1.59 -19.12
C LEU A 194 -16.89 0.60 -19.74
N ASN A 195 -18.18 0.84 -19.55
CA ASN A 195 -19.20 0.18 -20.34
C ASN A 195 -19.03 0.72 -21.76
N TYR A 196 -18.26 0.00 -22.58
CA TYR A 196 -18.40 0.10 -24.03
C TYR A 196 -19.78 -0.46 -24.38
N ALA A 197 -20.82 0.35 -24.21
CA ALA A 197 -22.08 0.11 -24.87
C ALA A 197 -21.82 0.24 -26.37
N ARG A 198 -21.89 -0.89 -27.08
CA ARG A 198 -21.99 -0.93 -28.54
C ARG A 198 -23.38 -0.49 -28.96
#